data_AF-A0A2V8VEX7-F1
#
_entry.id   AF-A0A2V8VEX7-F1
#
_cell.length_a   1.000
_cell.length_b   1.000
_cell.length_c   1.000
_cell.angle_alpha   90.00
_cell.angle_beta   90.00
_cell.angle_gamma   90.00
#
_symmetry.space_group_name_H-M   'P 1'
#
loop_
_entity.id
_entity.type
_entity.pdbx_description
1 polymer ?
#
loop_
_entity_poly.entity_id
_entity_poly.type
_entity_poly.pdbx_seq_one_letter_code
_entity_poly.pdbx_strand_id
1 'polypeptide(L)'
;MAGNWSRPQLGKNRLKKLADSIDALADKDQAFITKTHEIAGLRRLAAADLHHIGRSFVDHINRHLSKTEVNFDPPDFTLESFNEEGLNLLQINARGRILQIEFQATDDMISTENFRVPHILEGSVRCFNQEKLEEAVIEEQFLFFCLEKKRNLWRFFDARTYRSGPFDEEYLISLMEQLI
;
A
#
# COMPACT_ATOMS: atom_id res chain seq x y z
N MET A 1 71.78 -6.73 1.75
CA MET A 1 71.30 -6.80 0.36
C MET A 1 69.78 -6.66 0.38
N ALA A 2 69.26 -5.46 0.15
CA ALA A 2 67.82 -5.21 0.09
C ALA A 2 67.47 -4.81 -1.34
N GLY A 3 67.06 -5.81 -2.12
CA GLY A 3 66.80 -5.67 -3.55
C GLY A 3 65.41 -6.19 -3.90
N ASN A 4 64.48 -5.25 -3.96
CA ASN A 4 63.56 -5.10 -5.09
C ASN A 4 62.60 -6.26 -5.40
N TRP A 5 61.61 -6.48 -4.53
CA TRP A 5 60.36 -7.15 -4.93
C TRP A 5 59.16 -6.21 -4.72
N SER A 6 58.43 -5.99 -5.83
CA SER A 6 56.96 -5.90 -5.87
C SER A 6 56.23 -4.53 -5.90
N ARG A 7 56.82 -3.44 -6.41
CA ARG A 7 56.02 -2.23 -6.77
C ARG A 7 54.96 -2.46 -7.88
N PRO A 8 55.24 -3.19 -8.98
CA PRO A 8 54.26 -3.45 -10.04
C PRO A 8 53.15 -4.41 -9.59
N GLN A 9 53.48 -5.40 -8.74
CA GLN A 9 52.53 -6.38 -8.22
C GLN A 9 51.58 -5.75 -7.19
N LEU A 10 52.06 -4.85 -6.34
CA LEU A 10 51.22 -4.06 -5.43
C LEU A 10 50.25 -3.15 -6.20
N GLY A 11 50.70 -2.50 -7.28
CA GLY A 11 49.83 -1.70 -8.15
C GLY A 11 48.76 -2.53 -8.85
N LYS A 12 49.13 -3.70 -9.40
CA LYS A 12 48.16 -4.64 -10.01
C LYS A 12 47.15 -5.19 -8.99
N ASN A 13 47.57 -5.45 -7.76
CA ASN A 13 46.69 -5.93 -6.69
C ASN A 13 45.70 -4.84 -6.25
N ARG A 14 46.15 -3.57 -6.13
CA ARG A 14 45.26 -2.44 -5.85
C ARG A 14 44.27 -2.17 -6.97
N LEU A 15 44.70 -2.26 -8.23
CA LEU A 15 43.83 -2.11 -9.39
C LEU A 15 42.77 -3.21 -9.44
N LYS A 16 43.16 -4.47 -9.20
CA LYS A 16 42.23 -5.60 -9.12
C LYS A 16 41.19 -5.39 -8.02
N LYS A 17 41.63 -5.04 -6.80
CA LYS A 17 40.70 -4.75 -5.69
C LYS A 17 39.73 -3.61 -5.99
N LEU A 18 40.19 -2.58 -6.72
CA LEU A 18 39.32 -1.48 -7.15
C LEU A 18 38.29 -1.97 -8.17
N ALA A 19 38.69 -2.75 -9.18
CA ALA A 19 37.78 -3.34 -10.15
C ALA A 19 36.73 -4.23 -9.45
N ASP A 20 37.16 -5.13 -8.56
CA ASP A 20 36.26 -6.00 -7.78
C ASP A 20 35.26 -5.18 -6.94
N SER A 21 35.68 -4.01 -6.43
CA SER A 21 34.80 -3.13 -5.65
C SER A 21 33.79 -2.37 -6.52
N ILE A 22 34.18 -2.00 -7.75
CA ILE A 22 33.29 -1.36 -8.73
C ILE A 22 32.26 -2.35 -9.23
N ASP A 23 32.66 -3.58 -9.54
CA ASP A 23 31.75 -4.65 -9.96
C ASP A 23 30.72 -4.96 -8.86
N ALA A 24 31.18 -5.09 -7.60
CA ALA A 24 30.29 -5.30 -6.46
C ALA A 24 29.30 -4.14 -6.22
N LEU A 25 29.69 -2.90 -6.54
CA LEU A 25 28.80 -1.75 -6.48
C LEU A 25 27.74 -1.83 -7.58
N ALA A 26 28.13 -2.15 -8.81
CA ALA A 26 27.21 -2.32 -9.93
C ALA A 26 26.19 -3.45 -9.66
N ASP A 27 26.63 -4.58 -9.11
CA ASP A 27 25.74 -5.68 -8.73
C ASP A 27 24.71 -5.26 -7.68
N LYS A 28 25.15 -4.47 -6.68
CA LYS A 28 24.28 -3.95 -5.62
C LYS A 28 23.25 -2.97 -6.17
N ASP A 29 23.67 -2.07 -7.05
CA ASP A 29 22.78 -1.09 -7.68
C ASP A 29 21.73 -1.79 -8.54
N GLN A 30 22.14 -2.80 -9.32
CA GLN A 30 21.22 -3.58 -10.13
C GLN A 30 20.20 -4.35 -9.27
N ALA A 31 20.63 -4.97 -8.17
CA ALA A 31 19.73 -5.63 -7.24
C ALA A 31 18.73 -4.65 -6.61
N PHE A 32 19.18 -3.45 -6.26
CA PHE A 32 18.33 -2.39 -5.71
C PHE A 32 17.28 -1.90 -6.73
N ILE A 33 17.69 -1.67 -7.98
CA ILE A 33 16.78 -1.29 -9.07
C ILE A 33 15.70 -2.35 -9.28
N THR A 34 16.10 -3.63 -9.35
CA THR A 34 15.16 -4.75 -9.49
C THR A 34 14.15 -4.77 -8.34
N LYS A 35 14.63 -4.64 -7.09
CA LYS A 35 13.75 -4.63 -5.91
C LYS A 35 12.77 -3.46 -5.92
N THR A 36 13.23 -2.29 -6.35
CA THR A 36 12.40 -1.09 -6.49
C THR A 36 11.25 -1.34 -7.47
N HIS A 37 11.56 -1.91 -8.65
CA HIS A 37 10.55 -2.22 -9.66
C HIS A 37 9.56 -3.30 -9.19
N GLU A 38 10.03 -4.32 -8.47
CA GLU A 38 9.15 -5.33 -7.87
C GLU A 38 8.15 -4.71 -6.89
N ILE A 39 8.61 -3.85 -5.99
CA ILE A 39 7.76 -3.17 -5.01
C ILE A 39 6.75 -2.25 -5.71
N ALA A 40 7.18 -1.46 -6.68
CA ALA A 40 6.27 -0.61 -7.47
C ALA A 40 5.20 -1.44 -8.20
N GLY A 41 5.56 -2.59 -8.76
CA GLY A 41 4.60 -3.53 -9.35
C GLY A 41 3.58 -4.06 -8.32
N LEU A 42 4.05 -4.45 -7.14
CA LEU A 42 3.19 -4.92 -6.05
C LEU A 42 2.25 -3.83 -5.54
N ARG A 43 2.70 -2.57 -5.44
CA ARG A 43 1.87 -1.43 -5.04
C ARG A 43 0.71 -1.20 -6.00
N ARG A 44 0.96 -1.21 -7.31
CA ARG A 44 -0.11 -1.08 -8.33
C ARG A 44 -1.12 -2.23 -8.24
N LEU A 45 -0.64 -3.46 -8.08
CA LEU A 45 -1.51 -4.63 -7.92
C LEU A 45 -2.36 -4.53 -6.64
N ALA A 46 -1.76 -4.09 -5.54
CA ALA A 46 -2.47 -3.88 -4.27
C ALA A 46 -3.53 -2.77 -4.37
N ALA A 47 -3.22 -1.66 -5.05
CA ALA A 47 -4.17 -0.58 -5.30
C ALA A 47 -5.39 -1.06 -6.12
N ALA A 48 -5.14 -1.84 -7.18
CA ALA A 48 -6.21 -2.43 -7.99
C ALA A 48 -7.03 -3.47 -7.20
N ASP A 49 -6.40 -4.25 -6.33
CA ASP A 49 -7.09 -5.18 -5.41
C ASP A 49 -8.03 -4.42 -4.45
N LEU A 50 -7.58 -3.30 -3.89
CA LEU A 50 -8.40 -2.48 -3.00
C LEU A 50 -9.62 -1.89 -3.73
N HIS A 51 -9.42 -1.38 -4.95
CA HIS A 51 -10.52 -0.93 -5.80
C HIS A 51 -11.49 -2.06 -6.10
N HIS A 52 -10.98 -3.25 -6.45
CA HIS A 52 -11.81 -4.41 -6.75
C HIS A 52 -12.68 -4.83 -5.55
N ILE A 53 -12.14 -4.82 -4.32
CA ILE A 53 -12.89 -5.09 -3.09
C ILE A 53 -14.06 -4.10 -2.96
N GLY A 54 -13.80 -2.79 -3.09
CA GLY A 54 -14.83 -1.76 -3.00
C GLY A 54 -15.88 -1.86 -4.11
N ARG A 55 -15.45 -2.09 -5.35
CA ARG A 55 -16.33 -2.21 -6.52
C ARG A 55 -17.24 -3.43 -6.39
N SER A 56 -16.66 -4.59 -6.08
CA SER A 56 -17.42 -5.84 -5.93
C SER A 56 -18.47 -5.70 -4.82
N PHE A 57 -18.11 -5.08 -3.70
CA PHE A 57 -19.03 -4.81 -2.60
C PHE A 57 -20.21 -3.93 -3.03
N VAL A 58 -19.95 -2.81 -3.71
CA VAL A 58 -21.01 -1.91 -4.18
C VAL A 58 -21.91 -2.58 -5.21
N ASP A 59 -21.34 -3.33 -6.16
CA ASP A 59 -22.11 -4.11 -7.13
C ASP A 59 -22.99 -5.16 -6.43
N HIS A 60 -22.47 -5.83 -5.40
CA HIS A 60 -23.22 -6.79 -4.60
C HIS A 60 -24.41 -6.13 -3.90
N ILE A 61 -24.21 -5.01 -3.20
CA ILE A 61 -25.27 -4.27 -2.52
C ILE A 61 -26.33 -3.78 -3.52
N ASN A 62 -25.92 -3.18 -4.63
CA ASN A 62 -26.86 -2.58 -5.59
C ASN A 62 -27.80 -3.60 -6.22
N ARG A 63 -27.40 -4.88 -6.32
CA ARG A 63 -28.31 -5.96 -6.76
C ARG A 63 -29.47 -6.21 -5.79
N HIS A 64 -29.35 -5.79 -4.53
CA HIS A 64 -30.38 -5.94 -3.50
C HIS A 64 -31.22 -4.67 -3.29
N LEU A 65 -30.79 -3.53 -3.84
CA LEU A 65 -31.49 -2.26 -3.67
C LEU A 65 -32.50 -2.02 -4.79
N SER A 66 -33.68 -1.49 -4.44
CA SER A 66 -34.76 -1.20 -5.39
C SER A 66 -35.16 0.28 -5.46
N LYS A 67 -34.70 1.10 -4.50
CA LYS A 67 -35.12 2.51 -4.33
C LYS A 67 -33.97 3.51 -4.41
N THR A 68 -32.74 3.04 -4.41
CA THR A 68 -31.54 3.87 -4.38
C THR A 68 -30.36 3.07 -4.91
N GLU A 69 -29.31 3.78 -5.28
CA GLU A 69 -28.03 3.21 -5.64
C GLU A 69 -26.96 3.70 -4.66
N VAL A 70 -26.01 2.82 -4.37
CA VAL A 70 -24.74 3.15 -3.73
C VAL A 70 -23.73 3.40 -4.85
N ASN A 71 -23.04 4.53 -4.81
CA ASN A 71 -22.05 4.89 -5.82
C ASN A 71 -20.64 4.56 -5.34
N PHE A 72 -19.77 4.15 -6.28
CA PHE A 72 -18.35 3.95 -6.05
C PHE A 72 -17.54 4.85 -6.98
N ASP A 73 -16.58 5.59 -6.41
CA ASP A 73 -15.69 6.48 -7.14
C ASP A 73 -14.21 6.19 -6.83
N PRO A 74 -13.31 6.13 -7.82
CA PRO A 74 -13.62 6.13 -9.25
C PRO A 74 -14.33 4.84 -9.70
N PRO A 75 -15.19 4.88 -10.73
CA PRO A 75 -15.91 3.69 -11.19
C PRO A 75 -14.99 2.63 -11.81
N ASP A 76 -13.89 3.08 -12.42
CA ASP A 76 -12.86 2.28 -13.07
C ASP A 76 -11.50 2.60 -12.47
N PHE A 77 -10.65 1.58 -12.33
CA PHE A 77 -9.28 1.73 -11.82
C PHE A 77 -8.35 0.76 -12.54
N THR A 78 -7.31 1.31 -13.14
CA THR A 78 -6.25 0.55 -13.84
C THR A 78 -4.98 0.54 -13.00
N LEU A 79 -4.01 -0.30 -13.35
CA LEU A 79 -2.72 -0.32 -12.63
C LEU A 79 -2.00 1.03 -12.76
N GLU A 80 -2.23 1.74 -13.85
CA GLU A 80 -1.70 3.06 -14.18
C GLU A 80 -2.45 4.20 -13.46
N SER A 81 -3.64 3.92 -12.91
CA SER A 81 -4.41 4.88 -12.11
C SER A 81 -3.80 5.13 -10.73
N PHE A 82 -2.95 4.22 -10.25
CA PHE A 82 -2.27 4.38 -8.98
C PHE A 82 -1.26 5.54 -9.02
N ASN A 83 -1.44 6.50 -8.13
CA ASN A 83 -0.50 7.58 -7.88
C ASN A 83 0.58 7.11 -6.89
N GLU A 84 1.77 6.81 -7.40
CA GLU A 84 2.91 6.35 -6.60
C GLU A 84 3.45 7.45 -5.66
N GLU A 85 3.36 8.71 -6.06
CA GLU A 85 4.00 9.84 -5.37
C GLU A 85 3.03 10.60 -4.44
N GLY A 86 1.80 10.14 -4.29
CA GLY A 86 0.81 10.85 -3.49
C GLY A 86 -0.38 10.01 -3.05
N LEU A 87 -1.37 10.73 -2.51
CA LEU A 87 -2.59 10.12 -2.01
C LEU A 87 -3.45 9.57 -3.15
N ASN A 88 -3.97 8.38 -2.93
CA ASN A 88 -4.99 7.72 -3.72
C ASN A 88 -6.28 7.71 -2.91
N LEU A 89 -7.41 7.91 -3.57
CA LEU A 89 -8.71 8.08 -2.93
C LEU A 89 -9.73 7.17 -3.61
N LEU A 90 -10.44 6.40 -2.80
CA LEU A 90 -11.64 5.65 -3.19
C LEU A 90 -12.79 6.06 -2.29
N GLN A 91 -14.00 6.18 -2.83
CA GLN A 91 -15.17 6.59 -2.06
C GLN A 91 -16.39 5.76 -2.39
N ILE A 92 -17.09 5.32 -1.35
CA ILE A 92 -18.42 4.72 -1.43
C ILE A 92 -19.41 5.75 -0.87
N ASN A 93 -20.44 6.09 -1.65
CA ASN A 93 -21.46 7.06 -1.25
C ASN A 93 -22.86 6.41 -1.27
N ALA A 94 -23.52 6.44 -0.11
CA ALA A 94 -24.91 6.04 0.06
C ALA A 94 -25.74 7.21 0.60
N ARG A 95 -26.37 7.98 -0.30
CA ARG A 95 -27.25 9.11 0.04
C ARG A 95 -26.60 10.11 1.02
N GLY A 96 -25.37 10.53 0.74
CA GLY A 96 -24.64 11.50 1.56
C GLY A 96 -23.92 10.90 2.78
N ARG A 97 -24.04 9.60 3.01
CA ARG A 97 -23.12 8.84 3.89
C ARG A 97 -21.94 8.39 3.05
N ILE A 98 -20.74 8.84 3.40
CA ILE A 98 -19.53 8.61 2.62
C ILE A 98 -18.59 7.72 3.45
N LEU A 99 -18.20 6.58 2.89
CA LEU A 99 -17.06 5.82 3.34
C LEU A 99 -15.89 6.17 2.40
N GLN A 100 -14.85 6.73 2.98
CA GLN A 100 -13.66 7.21 2.28
C GLN A 100 -12.47 6.34 2.63
N ILE A 101 -11.77 5.88 1.61
CA ILE A 101 -10.57 5.07 1.72
C ILE A 101 -9.43 5.86 1.10
N GLU A 102 -8.48 6.27 1.93
CA GLU A 102 -7.26 6.92 1.49
C GLU A 102 -6.10 5.96 1.65
N PHE A 103 -5.18 5.98 0.69
CA PHE A 103 -3.96 5.18 0.76
C PHE A 103 -2.84 5.77 -0.09
N GLN A 104 -1.61 5.46 0.27
CA GLN A 104 -0.40 5.91 -0.41
C GLN A 104 0.73 4.89 -0.27
N ALA A 105 1.76 5.05 -1.08
CA ALA A 105 3.02 4.38 -0.87
C ALA A 105 3.66 4.80 0.46
N THR A 106 4.28 3.84 1.14
CA THR A 106 5.18 4.14 2.26
C THR A 106 6.45 4.83 1.76
N ASP A 107 7.04 5.71 2.58
CA ASP A 107 8.30 6.40 2.26
C ASP A 107 9.44 5.41 1.96
N ASP A 108 9.53 4.35 2.77
CA ASP A 108 10.41 3.22 2.53
C ASP A 108 9.77 2.18 1.62
N MET A 109 10.59 1.37 0.94
CA MET A 109 10.08 0.24 0.13
C MET A 109 9.21 -0.72 0.95
N ILE A 110 9.55 -0.91 2.23
CA ILE A 110 8.83 -1.73 3.20
C ILE A 110 8.90 -1.02 4.55
N SER A 111 7.77 -0.66 5.13
CA SER A 111 7.67 -0.04 6.45
C SER A 111 7.16 -1.02 7.50
N THR A 112 7.50 -0.73 8.76
CA THR A 112 6.91 -1.33 9.96
C THR A 112 6.59 -0.30 11.05
N GLU A 113 6.66 0.99 10.72
CA GLU A 113 6.62 2.07 11.71
C GLU A 113 5.23 2.26 12.30
N ASN A 114 4.22 2.41 11.44
CA ASN A 114 2.83 2.62 11.84
C ASN A 114 2.11 1.30 12.17
N PHE A 115 2.64 0.18 11.69
CA PHE A 115 2.11 -1.16 11.95
C PHE A 115 3.23 -2.19 11.91
N ARG A 116 3.32 -3.04 12.95
CA ARG A 116 4.44 -3.99 13.14
C ARG A 116 4.52 -5.12 12.10
N VAL A 117 3.55 -5.19 11.18
CA VAL A 117 3.58 -6.11 10.05
C VAL A 117 4.22 -5.39 8.86
N PRO A 118 5.22 -5.97 8.18
CA PRO A 118 5.82 -5.37 6.99
C PRO A 118 4.77 -5.01 5.95
N HIS A 119 4.75 -3.76 5.49
CA HIS A 119 3.77 -3.26 4.53
C HIS A 119 4.41 -2.29 3.54
N ILE A 120 3.77 -2.11 2.39
CA ILE A 120 4.28 -1.28 1.27
C ILE A 120 3.34 -0.15 0.86
N LEU A 121 2.10 -0.21 1.35
CA LEU A 121 1.07 0.81 1.27
C LEU A 121 0.47 1.00 2.66
N GLU A 122 0.11 2.23 2.96
CA GLU A 122 -0.59 2.61 4.20
C GLU A 122 -1.65 3.66 3.91
N GLY A 123 -2.59 3.82 4.81
CA GLY A 123 -3.74 4.66 4.59
C GLY A 123 -4.73 4.64 5.75
N SER A 124 -5.92 5.14 5.50
CA SER A 124 -7.00 5.11 6.47
C SER A 124 -8.38 5.05 5.83
N VAL A 125 -9.34 4.63 6.66
CA VAL A 125 -10.75 4.52 6.32
C VAL A 125 -11.51 5.44 7.26
N ARG A 126 -12.32 6.33 6.68
CA ARG A 126 -13.09 7.34 7.41
C ARG A 126 -14.51 7.35 6.92
N CYS A 127 -15.46 7.59 7.84
CA CYS A 127 -16.86 7.64 7.47
C CYS A 127 -17.51 8.96 7.88
N PHE A 128 -18.16 9.60 6.91
CA PHE A 128 -18.76 10.92 7.03
C PHE A 128 -20.27 10.83 6.79
N ASN A 129 -21.02 11.69 7.47
CA ASN A 129 -22.40 11.97 7.12
C ASN A 129 -22.51 13.44 6.69
N GLN A 130 -22.84 13.71 5.42
CA GLN A 130 -22.93 15.06 4.87
C GLN A 130 -23.97 15.95 5.59
N GLU A 131 -24.95 15.39 6.27
CA GLU A 131 -25.92 16.16 7.07
C GLU A 131 -25.35 16.60 8.43
N LYS A 132 -24.25 15.97 8.88
CA LYS A 132 -23.53 16.24 10.13
C LYS A 132 -22.06 16.48 9.84
N LEU A 133 -21.77 17.52 9.06
CA LEU A 133 -20.43 17.91 8.56
C LEU A 133 -19.32 18.07 9.63
N GLU A 134 -19.62 17.99 10.92
CA GLU A 134 -18.67 18.27 12.00
C GLU A 134 -18.21 17.01 12.78
N GLU A 135 -18.87 15.86 12.64
CA GLU A 135 -18.52 14.65 13.40
C GLU A 135 -18.45 13.42 12.48
N ALA A 136 -17.25 12.85 12.34
CA ALA A 136 -17.08 11.54 11.71
C ALA A 136 -17.91 10.50 12.50
N VAL A 137 -18.78 9.76 11.81
CA VAL A 137 -19.63 8.74 12.45
C VAL A 137 -18.78 7.55 12.89
N ILE A 138 -17.68 7.29 12.17
CA ILE A 138 -16.66 6.29 12.52
C ILE A 138 -15.31 7.00 12.54
N GLU A 139 -14.62 6.93 13.67
CA GLU A 139 -13.24 7.43 13.82
C GLU A 139 -12.29 6.66 12.89
N GLU A 140 -11.26 7.37 12.43
CA GLU A 140 -10.27 6.89 11.48
C GLU A 140 -9.68 5.53 11.85
N GLN A 141 -9.85 4.53 10.97
CA GLN A 141 -9.19 3.23 11.09
C GLN A 141 -8.04 3.14 10.09
N PHE A 142 -6.88 2.66 10.52
CA PHE A 142 -5.73 2.54 9.64
C PHE A 142 -5.87 1.37 8.68
N LEU A 143 -5.25 1.50 7.52
CA LEU A 143 -5.28 0.52 6.44
C LEU A 143 -3.85 0.24 5.97
N PHE A 144 -3.48 -1.03 5.79
CA PHE A 144 -2.13 -1.43 5.39
C PHE A 144 -2.16 -2.57 4.38
N PHE A 145 -1.37 -2.49 3.31
CA PHE A 145 -1.13 -3.65 2.44
C PHE A 145 0.10 -4.42 2.92
N CYS A 146 -0.15 -5.54 3.59
CA CYS A 146 0.85 -6.30 4.32
C CYS A 146 1.52 -7.38 3.47
N LEU A 147 2.84 -7.52 3.62
CA LEU A 147 3.66 -8.58 3.05
C LEU A 147 3.76 -9.74 4.05
N GLU A 148 2.83 -10.69 3.99
CA GLU A 148 2.87 -11.88 4.86
C GLU A 148 3.47 -13.10 4.15
N LYS A 149 3.95 -14.08 4.93
CA LYS A 149 4.65 -15.28 4.40
C LYS A 149 3.81 -16.13 3.45
N LYS A 150 2.48 -16.10 3.57
CA LYS A 150 1.56 -16.96 2.80
C LYS A 150 0.81 -16.21 1.71
N ARG A 151 0.40 -14.98 2.00
CA ARG A 151 -0.42 -14.15 1.10
C ARG A 151 -0.24 -12.70 1.49
N ASN A 152 -0.09 -11.82 0.51
CA ASN A 152 -0.17 -10.39 0.74
C ASN A 152 -1.66 -9.99 0.79
N LEU A 153 -2.04 -9.12 1.72
CA LEU A 153 -3.43 -8.71 1.88
C LEU A 153 -3.56 -7.33 2.52
N TRP A 154 -4.68 -6.67 2.25
CA TRP A 154 -5.12 -5.48 2.94
C TRP A 154 -5.62 -5.79 4.34
N ARG A 155 -5.15 -5.03 5.32
CA ARG A 155 -5.55 -5.16 6.72
C ARG A 155 -6.03 -3.82 7.25
N PHE A 156 -7.16 -3.83 7.95
CA PHE A 156 -7.51 -2.71 8.80
C PHE A 156 -6.82 -2.84 10.17
N PHE A 157 -6.64 -1.72 10.85
CA PHE A 157 -6.20 -1.65 12.22
C PHE A 157 -6.91 -0.51 12.95
N ASP A 158 -7.68 -0.87 13.97
CA ASP A 158 -8.31 0.07 14.88
C ASP A 158 -7.39 0.28 16.09
N ALA A 159 -6.79 1.47 16.17
CA ALA A 159 -5.87 1.83 17.25
C ALA A 159 -6.54 1.98 18.62
N ARG A 160 -7.86 2.19 18.68
CA ARG A 160 -8.60 2.32 19.94
C ARG A 160 -8.84 0.97 20.58
N THR A 161 -9.24 -0.01 19.77
CA THR A 161 -9.56 -1.36 20.24
C THR A 161 -8.39 -2.33 20.07
N TYR A 162 -7.29 -1.90 19.44
CA TYR A 162 -6.14 -2.72 19.04
C TYR A 162 -6.55 -3.94 18.20
N ARG A 163 -7.66 -3.83 17.47
CA ARG A 163 -8.15 -4.89 16.58
C ARG A 163 -7.56 -4.72 15.20
N SER A 164 -7.23 -5.84 14.57
CA SER A 164 -6.86 -5.89 13.16
C SER A 164 -7.48 -7.11 12.52
N GLY A 165 -7.91 -6.96 11.27
CA GLY A 165 -8.44 -8.03 10.46
C GLY A 165 -8.19 -7.76 8.97
N PRO A 166 -8.59 -8.68 8.09
CA PRO A 166 -8.62 -8.40 6.66
C PRO A 166 -9.54 -7.22 6.38
N PHE A 167 -9.15 -6.37 5.43
CA PHE A 167 -10.06 -5.42 4.81
C PHE A 167 -10.74 -6.12 3.63
N ASP A 168 -11.99 -6.53 3.82
CA ASP A 168 -12.77 -7.31 2.86
C ASP A 168 -14.25 -6.88 2.85
N GLU A 169 -15.09 -7.63 2.14
CA GLU A 169 -16.53 -7.39 2.04
C GLU A 169 -17.22 -7.38 3.42
N GLU A 170 -16.86 -8.31 4.32
CA GLU A 170 -17.46 -8.39 5.66
C GLU A 170 -17.12 -7.16 6.50
N TYR A 171 -15.87 -6.69 6.40
CA TYR A 171 -15.47 -5.45 7.05
C TYR A 171 -16.24 -4.24 6.49
N LEU A 172 -16.38 -4.13 5.17
CA LEU A 172 -17.17 -3.06 4.53
C LEU A 172 -18.65 -3.09 4.93
N ILE A 173 -19.27 -4.27 5.06
CA ILE A 173 -20.61 -4.43 5.62
C ILE A 173 -20.66 -3.82 7.02
N SER A 174 -19.73 -4.20 7.90
CA SER A 174 -19.72 -3.72 9.29
C SER A 174 -19.58 -2.20 9.41
N LEU A 175 -18.86 -1.55 8.48
CA LEU A 175 -18.75 -0.09 8.43
C LEU A 175 -20.05 0.56 7.93
N MET A 176 -20.66 -0.01 6.89
CA MET A 176 -21.91 0.52 6.34
C MET A 176 -23.09 0.37 7.31
N GLU A 177 -23.14 -0.72 8.08
CA GLU A 177 -24.14 -0.92 9.15
C GLU A 177 -24.04 0.15 10.25
N GLN A 178 -22.82 0.64 10.54
CA GLN A 178 -22.62 1.72 11.50
C GLN A 178 -23.01 3.11 10.96
N LEU A 179 -23.09 3.26 9.63
CA LEU A 179 -23.41 4.53 8.96
C LEU A 179 -24.91 4.79 8.75
N ILE A 180 -25.72 3.75 8.79
CA ILE A 180 -27.17 3.80 8.50
C ILE A 180 -27.97 3.99 9.78
#